data_AF-A0A3P8J8G5-F1
#
_entry.id   AF-A0A3P8J8G5-F1
#
_cell.length_a   1.000
_cell.length_b   1.000
_cell.length_c   1.000
_cell.angle_alpha   90.00
_cell.angle_beta   90.00
_cell.angle_gamma   90.00
#
_symmetry.space_group_name_H-M   'P 1'
#
loop_
_entity.id
_entity.type
_entity.pdbx_description
1 polymer ?
#
loop_
_entity_poly.entity_id
_entity_poly.type
_entity_poly.pdbx_seq_one_letter_code
_entity_poly.pdbx_strand_id
1 'polypeptide(L)' 'MTDIHGGDKYRNGENYRFWPTDISRADEVNHSVEQIIQRCGRIDGLVNNAGVNFPRLLGKVRISGEILLG' A
#
# COMPACT_ATOMS: atom_id res chain seq x y z
N MET A 1 -0.14 -13.25 3.30
CA MET A 1 0.41 -11.95 3.75
C MET A 1 0.16 -11.87 5.23
N THR A 2 1.20 -11.80 6.07
CA THR A 2 0.99 -11.58 7.50
C THR A 2 0.45 -10.17 7.68
N ASP A 3 -0.71 -10.07 8.29
CA ASP A 3 -1.31 -8.81 8.68
C ASP A 3 -0.41 -8.12 9.72
N ILE A 4 0.06 -6.92 9.41
CA ILE A 4 0.93 -6.10 10.27
C ILE A 4 0.13 -5.03 11.01
N HIS A 5 -1.18 -5.23 11.21
CA HIS A 5 -2.00 -4.37 12.05
C HIS A 5 -1.34 -4.07 13.41
N GLY A 6 -1.64 -2.89 13.97
CA GLY A 6 -1.10 -2.39 15.25
C GLY A 6 -1.46 -3.22 16.50
N GLY A 7 -2.01 -4.42 16.30
CA GLY A 7 -2.31 -5.43 17.30
C GLY A 7 -1.39 -6.65 17.16
N ASP A 8 -0.52 -6.79 18.16
CA ASP A 8 -0.15 -8.07 18.77
C ASP A 8 1.15 -8.80 18.37
N LYS A 9 1.81 -9.24 19.46
CA LYS A 9 3.01 -10.06 19.67
C LYS A 9 4.41 -9.45 19.58
N TYR A 10 4.67 -8.43 18.75
CA TYR A 10 6.05 -7.90 18.58
C TYR A 10 6.23 -6.42 18.95
N ARG A 11 5.25 -5.79 19.63
CA ARG A 11 5.30 -4.36 20.02
C ARG A 11 6.52 -3.95 20.84
N ASN A 12 7.19 -4.89 21.49
CA ASN A 12 8.34 -4.64 22.37
C ASN A 12 9.70 -5.05 21.75
N GLY A 13 9.74 -5.44 20.47
CA GLY A 13 11.00 -5.73 19.80
C GLY A 13 11.70 -4.44 19.36
N GLU A 14 12.97 -4.24 19.76
CA GLU A 14 13.76 -3.05 19.36
C GLU A 14 13.82 -2.86 17.84
N ASN A 15 13.79 -3.98 17.08
CA ASN A 15 13.90 -4.05 15.63
C ASN A 15 12.55 -3.96 14.88
N TYR A 16 11.44 -3.76 15.59
CA TYR A 16 10.12 -3.64 15.00
C TYR A 16 9.43 -2.36 15.45
N ARG A 17 8.91 -1.61 14.49
CA ARG A 17 8.14 -0.39 14.78
C ARG A 17 7.07 -0.21 13.71
N PHE A 18 5.88 0.17 14.17
CA PHE A 18 4.75 0.50 13.33
C PHE A 18 4.63 2.02 13.18
N TRP A 19 4.51 2.49 11.94
CA TRP A 19 4.23 3.89 11.59
C TRP A 19 2.89 3.95 10.86
N PRO A 20 1.81 4.43 11.50
CA PRO A 20 0.54 4.63 10.82
C PRO A 20 0.73 5.68 9.72
N THR A 21 0.45 5.31 8.47
CA THR A 21 0.67 6.16 7.29
C THR A 21 -0.36 5.84 6.23
N ASP A 22 -1.12 6.83 5.77
CA ASP A 22 -1.87 6.71 4.52
C ASP A 22 -0.91 6.92 3.34
N ILE A 23 -0.55 5.82 2.68
CA ILE A 23 0.40 5.84 1.56
C ILE A 23 -0.15 6.53 0.29
N SER A 24 -1.45 6.85 0.25
CA SER A 24 -2.04 7.66 -0.83
C SER A 24 -1.78 9.16 -0.66
N ARG A 25 -1.25 9.59 0.49
CA ARG A 25 -0.98 10.99 0.82
C ARG A 25 0.52 11.26 0.91
N ALA A 26 1.03 12.05 -0.03
CA ALA A 26 2.47 12.34 -0.13
C ALA A 26 3.06 12.94 1.16
N ASP A 27 2.34 13.86 1.80
CA ASP A 27 2.82 14.51 3.03
C ASP A 27 2.95 13.50 4.19
N GLU A 28 2.03 12.55 4.32
CA GLU A 28 2.10 11.49 5.33
C GLU A 28 3.27 10.54 5.06
N VAL A 29 3.46 10.17 3.79
CA VAL A 29 4.61 9.35 3.37
C VAL A 29 5.92 10.04 3.69
N ASN A 30 6.05 11.32 3.34
CA ASN A 30 7.25 12.11 3.61
C ASN A 30 7.54 12.19 5.11
N HIS A 31 6.52 12.47 5.92
CA HIS A 31 6.66 12.52 7.36
C HIS A 31 7.12 11.18 7.95
N SER A 32 6.51 10.07 7.55
CA SER A 32 6.90 8.74 8.05
C SER A 32 8.30 8.33 7.60
N VAL A 33 8.69 8.62 6.36
CA VAL A 33 10.05 8.38 5.87
C VAL A 33 11.06 9.19 6.69
N GLU A 34 10.80 10.46 6.94
CA GLU A 34 11.67 11.30 7.77
C GLU A 34 11.86 10.70 9.18
N GLN A 35 10.76 10.28 9.82
CA GLN A 35 10.83 9.62 11.14
C GLN A 35 11.63 8.30 11.11
N ILE A 36 11.50 7.51 10.05
CA ILE A 36 12.27 6.27 9.88
C ILE A 36 13.75 6.58 9.71
N ILE A 37 14.12 7.57 8.88
CA ILE A 37 15.51 7.97 8.68
C ILE A 37 16.11 8.56 9.96
N GLN A 38 15.38 9.42 10.68
CA GLN A 38 15.83 9.97 11.96
C GLN A 38 16.15 8.87 12.99
N ARG A 39 15.39 7.76 12.99
CA ARG A 39 15.58 6.64 13.92
C ARG A 39 16.63 5.64 13.46
N CYS A 40 16.61 5.26 12.19
CA CYS A 40 17.38 4.13 11.65
C CYS A 40 18.60 4.57 10.81
N GLY A 41 18.74 5.86 10.52
CA GLY A 41 19.80 6.45 9.70
C GLY A 41 19.58 6.30 8.20
N ARG A 42 19.00 5.18 7.74
CA ARG A 42 18.70 4.91 6.32
C ARG A 42 17.62 3.84 6.13
N ILE A 43 17.11 3.73 4.90
CA ILE A 43 16.24 2.65 4.45
C ILE A 43 17.03 1.80 3.46
N ASP A 44 17.18 0.52 3.76
CA ASP A 44 17.90 -0.46 2.93
C ASP A 44 17.03 -1.15 1.89
N GLY A 45 15.73 -1.30 2.19
CA GLY A 45 14.79 -1.98 1.32
C GLY A 45 13.37 -1.54 1.61
N LEU A 46 12.53 -1.55 0.57
CA LEU A 46 11.13 -1.19 0.64
C LEU A 46 10.31 -2.32 0.03
N VAL A 47 9.34 -2.82 0.79
CA VAL A 47 8.32 -3.75 0.28
C VAL A 47 7.02 -2.97 0.14
N ASN A 48 6.62 -2.65 -1.09
CA ASN A 48 5.33 -2.01 -1.32
C ASN A 48 4.24 -3.07 -1.44
N ASN A 49 3.55 -3.30 -0.32
CA ASN A 49 2.44 -4.24 -0.25
C ASN A 49 1.10 -3.56 0.10
N ALA A 50 1.07 -2.23 0.16
CA ALA A 50 -0.15 -1.53 0.48
C ALA A 50 -1.11 -1.58 -0.72
N GLY A 51 -2.33 -2.00 -0.47
CA GLY A 51 -3.33 -2.15 -1.51
C GLY A 51 -4.52 -2.95 -1.02
N VAL A 52 -5.61 -2.81 -1.75
CA VAL A 52 -6.87 -3.53 -1.51
C VAL A 52 -7.34 -4.04 -2.86
N ASN A 53 -7.90 -5.25 -2.88
CA ASN A 53 -8.50 -5.80 -4.07
C ASN A 53 -10.01 -5.56 -4.02
N PHE A 54 -10.53 -4.74 -4.93
CA PHE A 54 -11.96 -4.56 -5.11
C PHE A 54 -12.39 -5.30 -6.38
N PRO A 55 -13.15 -6.41 -6.28
CA PRO A 55 -13.70 -7.07 -7.45
C PRO A 55 -14.55 -6.09 -8.26
N ARG A 56 -14.24 -5.92 -9.55
CA ARG A 56 -15.04 -5.14 -10.49
C ARG A 56 -15.29 -5.96 -11.74
N LEU A 57 -16.56 -6.07 -12.14
CA LEU A 57 -16.91 -6.54 -13.47
C LEU A 57 -16.67 -5.38 -14.45
N LEU A 58 -15.78 -5.57 -15.42
CA LEU A 58 -15.69 -4.67 -16.56
C LEU A 58 -16.89 -4.95 -17.47
N GLY A 59 -17.93 -4.14 -17.38
CA GLY A 59 -19.08 -4.22 -18.27
C GLY A 59 -18.66 -4.10 -19.73
N LYS A 60 -19.33 -4.83 -20.64
CA LYS A 60 -19.03 -4.90 -22.08
C LYS A 60 -18.64 -3.53 -22.66
N VAL A 61 -17.39 -3.40 -23.10
CA VAL A 61 -16.99 -2.33 -24.01
C VAL A 61 -17.77 -2.53 -25.31
N ARG A 62 -18.72 -1.63 -25.59
CA ARG A 62 -19.26 -1.48 -26.94
C ARG A 62 -18.17 -0.79 -27.76
N ILE A 63 -17.40 -1.56 -28.53
CA ILE A 63 -16.68 -1.02 -29.68
C ILE A 63 -17.77 -0.64 -30.69
N SER A 64 -18.03 0.65 -30.84
CA SER A 64 -18.84 1.15 -31.95
C SER A 64 -18.06 0.95 -33.24
N GLY A 65 -18.37 -0.10 -33.98
CA GLY A 65 -17.79 -0.38 -35.28
C GLY A 65 -18.36 -1.67 -35.83
N GLU A 66 -19.39 -1.52 -36.66
CA GLU A 66 -20.04 -2.54 -37.51
C GLU A 66 -21.01 -3.53 -36.84
N ILE A 67 -22.29 -3.32 -37.18
CA ILE A 67 -23.29 -4.38 -37.21
C ILE A 67 -22.98 -5.22 -38.46
N LEU A 68 -22.47 -6.44 -38.28
CA LEU A 68 -22.59 -7.47 -39.31
C LEU A 68 -23.90 -8.21 -39.07
N LEU A 69 -24.92 -7.86 -39.88
CA LEU A 69 -26.06 -8.73 -40.11
C LEU A 69 -25.60 -9.84 -41.07
N GLY A 70 -25.68 -11.07 -40.61
CA GLY A 70 -25.55 -12.30 -41.37
C GLY A 70 -26.37 -13.37 -40.68
#